data_AF-A0A250JLY6-F1
#
_entry.id   AF-A0A250JLY6-F1
#
_cell.length_a   1.000
_cell.length_b   1.000
_cell.length_c   1.000
_cell.angle_alpha   90.00
_cell.angle_beta   90.00
_cell.angle_gamma   90.00
#
_symmetry.space_group_name_H-M   'P 1'
#
loop_
_entity.id
_entity.type
_entity.pdbx_description
1 polymer ?
#
loop_
_entity_poly.entity_id
_entity_poly.type
_entity_poly.pdbx_seq_one_letter_code
_entity_poly.pdbx_strand_id
1 'polypeptide(L)'
;MKKKLLSAVMTSALCLVGCGESDPNDDGPDGGPGNTPNLSTSQGIMTFLEGKTLTMTGDDIPTHPNGFSEDINFGASSQCYQSVTMSVQGGNFRVDSIPGTIEGAPQAGQVGTCNPELPQNALSFTSTVVSIENVSANGECFDVAFTFPGFRQVGRGSFSADQRRLELELFFEGGATGANCAAGDVGSDTVNQVVGGESRAFEGNAVQRYVISGS
;
A
#
# COMPACT_ATOMS: atom_id res chain seq x y z
N MET A 1 36.65 22.25 -61.37
CA MET A 1 37.80 23.16 -61.12
C MET A 1 38.01 23.30 -59.62
N LYS A 2 39.25 23.20 -59.16
CA LYS A 2 39.69 23.24 -57.75
C LYS A 2 39.60 24.66 -57.17
N LYS A 3 39.19 24.82 -55.90
CA LYS A 3 39.89 25.68 -54.92
C LYS A 3 39.80 25.07 -53.51
N LYS A 4 40.96 24.97 -52.88
CA LYS A 4 41.27 24.45 -51.55
C LYS A 4 41.20 25.58 -50.50
N LEU A 5 41.48 25.19 -49.25
CA LEU A 5 42.09 25.92 -48.11
C LEU A 5 41.06 26.27 -47.02
N LEU A 6 41.30 26.12 -45.71
CA LEU A 6 42.37 25.56 -44.87
C LEU A 6 41.84 25.62 -43.42
N SER A 7 42.28 24.70 -42.58
CA SER A 7 42.09 24.72 -41.11
C SER A 7 42.59 26.00 -40.45
N ALA A 8 41.99 26.35 -39.31
CA ALA A 8 42.71 26.98 -38.20
C ALA A 8 42.09 26.53 -36.87
N VAL A 9 42.78 25.61 -36.21
CA VAL A 9 42.68 25.36 -34.77
C VAL A 9 43.35 26.55 -34.08
N MET A 10 42.63 27.23 -33.18
CA MET A 10 43.25 28.09 -32.18
C MET A 10 42.83 27.60 -30.80
N THR A 11 43.76 26.85 -30.21
CA THR A 11 43.82 26.59 -28.78
C THR A 11 44.43 27.83 -28.14
N SER A 12 43.69 28.50 -27.26
CA SER A 12 44.24 29.51 -26.35
C SER A 12 43.68 29.30 -24.96
N ALA A 13 44.61 29.36 -24.01
CA ALA A 13 44.57 28.75 -22.70
C ALA A 13 43.78 29.55 -21.63
N LEU A 14 43.50 28.83 -20.54
CA LEU A 14 42.86 29.26 -19.31
C LEU A 14 43.48 30.56 -18.73
N CYS A 15 42.61 31.44 -18.23
CA CYS A 15 42.83 32.13 -16.96
C CYS A 15 41.53 32.06 -16.14
N LEU A 16 41.66 31.48 -14.94
CA LEU A 16 40.63 31.38 -13.91
C LEU A 16 40.30 32.76 -13.35
N VAL A 17 39.03 33.16 -13.40
CA VAL A 17 38.34 33.87 -12.30
C VAL A 17 36.88 33.42 -12.35
N GLY A 18 36.56 32.31 -11.69
CA GLY A 18 35.19 31.87 -11.46
C GLY A 18 34.81 32.20 -10.02
N CYS A 19 34.05 33.28 -9.82
CA CYS A 19 33.26 33.50 -8.61
C CYS A 19 31.81 33.19 -8.95
N GLY A 20 31.29 32.10 -8.35
CA GLY A 20 29.87 31.90 -8.09
C GLY A 20 28.99 31.55 -9.27
N GLU A 21 28.73 30.26 -9.46
CA GLU A 21 27.37 29.73 -9.53
C GLU A 21 27.45 28.24 -9.19
N SER A 22 26.56 27.79 -8.31
CA SER A 22 26.58 26.48 -7.67
C SER A 22 26.23 25.35 -8.63
N ASP A 23 27.07 24.31 -8.65
CA ASP A 23 26.72 22.93 -9.00
C ASP A 23 27.59 22.02 -8.12
N PRO A 24 27.20 20.77 -7.76
CA PRO A 24 26.39 19.86 -8.59
C PRO A 24 25.37 18.99 -7.80
N ASN A 25 24.54 18.21 -8.50
CA ASN A 25 24.06 16.87 -8.12
C ASN A 25 23.37 16.30 -9.39
N ASP A 26 24.07 15.66 -10.31
CA ASP A 26 24.46 14.24 -10.33
C ASP A 26 23.28 13.26 -10.09
N ASP A 27 22.34 13.24 -11.03
CA ASP A 27 21.32 12.19 -11.18
C ASP A 27 21.96 10.94 -11.85
N GLY A 28 22.61 10.12 -11.04
CA GLY A 28 23.01 8.75 -11.38
C GLY A 28 22.12 7.71 -10.66
N PRO A 29 21.81 6.56 -11.28
CA PRO A 29 21.11 5.46 -10.63
C PRO A 29 22.09 4.69 -9.72
N ASP A 30 21.57 4.15 -8.61
CA ASP A 30 22.22 3.31 -7.58
C ASP A 30 23.00 4.00 -6.43
N GLY A 31 22.42 3.91 -5.22
CA GLY A 31 23.14 3.34 -4.08
C GLY A 31 23.89 4.26 -3.09
N GLY A 32 23.51 5.51 -2.92
CA GLY A 32 24.05 6.38 -1.85
C GLY A 32 23.33 6.22 -0.49
N PRO A 33 24.05 6.22 0.66
CA PRO A 33 23.44 6.18 1.98
C PRO A 33 22.80 7.54 2.28
N GLY A 34 21.56 7.74 1.85
CA GLY A 34 20.85 9.01 2.03
C GLY A 34 19.63 9.25 1.12
N ASN A 35 19.39 8.41 0.11
CA ASN A 35 18.18 8.54 -0.72
C ASN A 35 16.99 7.86 -0.05
N THR A 36 16.30 8.60 0.81
CA THR A 36 14.95 8.24 1.25
C THR A 36 14.07 8.00 0.01
N PRO A 37 13.39 6.84 -0.11
CA PRO A 37 12.45 6.57 -1.18
C PRO A 37 11.47 7.73 -1.39
N ASN A 38 11.29 8.17 -2.64
CA ASN A 38 10.28 9.16 -2.97
C ASN A 38 8.92 8.48 -3.07
N LEU A 39 8.11 8.62 -2.04
CA LEU A 39 6.77 8.05 -1.95
C LEU A 39 5.66 9.04 -2.36
N SER A 40 6.00 10.18 -2.95
CA SER A 40 5.02 11.21 -3.35
C SER A 40 4.29 10.89 -4.66
N THR A 41 4.51 9.71 -5.25
CA THR A 41 3.86 9.30 -6.50
C THR A 41 3.48 7.82 -6.46
N SER A 42 2.49 7.44 -7.25
CA SER A 42 2.07 6.05 -7.45
C SER A 42 3.25 5.15 -7.85
N GLN A 43 4.04 5.59 -8.84
CA GLN A 43 5.22 4.85 -9.29
C GLN A 43 6.29 4.75 -8.19
N GLY A 44 6.50 5.82 -7.42
CA GLY A 44 7.45 5.83 -6.32
C GLY A 44 7.08 4.82 -5.23
N ILE A 45 5.80 4.79 -4.83
CA ILE A 45 5.26 3.81 -3.89
C ILE A 45 5.45 2.38 -4.42
N MET A 46 5.05 2.11 -5.67
CA MET A 46 5.19 0.78 -6.25
C MET A 46 6.65 0.35 -6.36
N THR A 47 7.55 1.26 -6.75
CA THR A 47 8.99 0.98 -6.82
C THR A 47 9.57 0.68 -5.44
N PHE A 48 9.12 1.40 -4.40
CA PHE A 48 9.52 1.13 -3.03
C PHE A 48 9.01 -0.22 -2.54
N LEU A 49 7.78 -0.61 -2.86
CA LEU A 49 7.20 -1.86 -2.38
C LEU A 49 7.67 -3.10 -3.16
N GLU A 50 8.13 -2.96 -4.40
CA GLU A 50 8.57 -4.08 -5.24
C GLU A 50 9.64 -4.94 -4.53
N GLY A 51 9.46 -6.27 -4.55
CA GLY A 51 10.35 -7.21 -3.90
C GLY A 51 10.19 -7.31 -2.37
N LYS A 52 9.37 -6.42 -1.75
CA LYS A 52 9.13 -6.42 -0.31
C LYS A 52 8.02 -7.38 0.09
N THR A 53 8.05 -7.73 1.37
CA THR A 53 7.03 -8.51 2.07
C THR A 53 6.39 -7.64 3.14
N LEU A 54 5.06 -7.67 3.17
CA LEU A 54 4.19 -6.92 4.06
C LEU A 54 3.50 -7.92 4.98
N THR A 55 3.72 -7.83 6.30
CA THR A 55 3.18 -8.83 7.24
C THR A 55 2.31 -8.18 8.30
N MET A 56 1.11 -8.74 8.49
CA MET A 56 0.13 -8.33 9.51
C MET A 56 -0.18 -9.53 10.41
N THR A 57 -0.03 -9.35 11.72
CA THR A 57 -0.22 -10.39 12.76
C THR A 57 -0.63 -9.77 14.10
N GLY A 58 -1.35 -10.49 14.95
CA GLY A 58 -1.68 -10.01 16.30
C GLY A 58 -2.42 -8.68 16.28
N ASP A 59 -2.01 -7.73 17.12
CA ASP A 59 -2.65 -6.40 17.26
C ASP A 59 -2.60 -5.52 16.00
N ASP A 60 -1.82 -5.92 15.00
CA ASP A 60 -1.79 -5.25 13.69
C ASP A 60 -3.01 -5.63 12.81
N ILE A 61 -3.72 -6.71 13.16
CA ILE A 61 -5.00 -7.12 12.56
C ILE A 61 -6.12 -6.34 13.24
N PRO A 62 -6.92 -5.57 12.51
CA PRO A 62 -7.99 -4.77 13.11
C PRO A 62 -9.26 -5.59 13.29
N THR A 63 -10.19 -5.12 14.14
CA THR A 63 -11.43 -5.85 14.45
C THR A 63 -12.42 -5.95 13.29
N HIS A 64 -12.28 -5.08 12.29
CA HIS A 64 -13.14 -5.04 11.11
C HIS A 64 -12.33 -4.97 9.81
N PRO A 65 -11.51 -5.98 9.48
CA PRO A 65 -10.76 -5.99 8.24
C PRO A 65 -11.73 -5.90 7.06
N ASN A 66 -11.37 -5.10 6.05
CA ASN A 66 -12.23 -4.88 4.88
C ASN A 66 -13.65 -4.36 5.23
N GLY A 67 -13.83 -3.77 6.41
CA GLY A 67 -15.08 -3.24 6.93
C GLY A 67 -16.00 -4.25 7.61
N PHE A 68 -15.67 -5.54 7.62
CA PHE A 68 -16.53 -6.56 8.25
C PHE A 68 -15.93 -7.04 9.56
N SER A 69 -16.77 -7.16 10.60
CA SER A 69 -16.36 -7.70 11.89
C SER A 69 -15.72 -9.09 11.71
N GLU A 70 -14.56 -9.28 12.35
CA GLU A 70 -13.83 -10.55 12.38
C GLU A 70 -14.61 -11.69 13.06
N ASP A 71 -15.61 -11.34 13.87
CA ASP A 71 -16.44 -12.28 14.63
C ASP A 71 -17.59 -12.89 13.82
N ILE A 72 -17.81 -12.43 12.58
CA ILE A 72 -18.91 -12.92 11.74
C ILE A 72 -18.40 -14.02 10.81
N ASN A 73 -19.05 -15.19 10.88
CA ASN A 73 -18.74 -16.30 10.00
C ASN A 73 -19.30 -16.04 8.59
N PHE A 74 -18.42 -15.78 7.63
CA PHE A 74 -18.73 -15.72 6.20
C PHE A 74 -18.16 -16.92 5.42
N GLY A 75 -17.92 -18.03 6.12
CA GLY A 75 -17.24 -19.21 5.59
C GLY A 75 -15.79 -18.89 5.24
N ALA A 76 -15.35 -19.29 4.05
CA ALA A 76 -14.00 -19.01 3.55
C ALA A 76 -13.70 -17.51 3.36
N SER A 77 -14.74 -16.66 3.37
CA SER A 77 -14.61 -15.20 3.26
C SER A 77 -14.62 -14.48 4.61
N SER A 78 -14.54 -15.22 5.72
CA SER A 78 -14.49 -14.61 7.06
C SER A 78 -13.23 -13.76 7.23
N GLN A 79 -13.32 -12.70 8.03
CA GLN A 79 -12.22 -11.76 8.26
C GLN A 79 -11.42 -12.08 9.55
N CYS A 80 -11.65 -13.24 10.16
CA CYS A 80 -10.86 -13.72 11.29
C CYS A 80 -9.50 -14.24 10.79
N TYR A 81 -8.43 -13.49 11.04
CA TYR A 81 -7.08 -13.83 10.59
C TYR A 81 -6.17 -14.16 11.77
N GLN A 82 -5.34 -15.18 11.61
CA GLN A 82 -4.14 -15.35 12.41
C GLN A 82 -3.01 -14.47 11.85
N SER A 83 -2.83 -14.51 10.54
CA SER A 83 -1.81 -13.73 9.84
C SER A 83 -2.19 -13.46 8.39
N VAL A 84 -1.69 -12.36 7.87
CA VAL A 84 -1.72 -12.02 6.44
C VAL A 84 -0.33 -11.59 6.02
N THR A 85 0.15 -12.15 4.92
CA THR A 85 1.40 -11.76 4.28
C THR A 85 1.11 -11.35 2.84
N MET A 86 1.65 -10.21 2.41
CA MET A 86 1.61 -9.79 1.02
C MET A 86 3.03 -9.71 0.46
N SER A 87 3.29 -10.43 -0.64
CA SER A 87 4.52 -10.28 -1.41
C SER A 87 4.23 -9.46 -2.66
N VAL A 88 5.06 -8.43 -2.90
CA VAL A 88 4.89 -7.52 -4.04
C VAL A 88 5.87 -7.90 -5.14
N GLN A 89 5.34 -8.24 -6.31
CA GLN A 89 6.15 -8.62 -7.47
C GLN A 89 5.47 -8.24 -8.79
N GLY A 90 6.23 -7.63 -9.70
CA GLY A 90 5.76 -7.24 -11.03
C GLY A 90 4.57 -6.30 -10.96
N GLY A 91 4.53 -5.42 -9.94
CA GLY A 91 3.43 -4.50 -9.69
C GLY A 91 2.14 -5.15 -9.14
N ASN A 92 2.17 -6.43 -8.80
CA ASN A 92 1.05 -7.16 -8.21
C ASN A 92 1.32 -7.57 -6.77
N PHE A 93 0.23 -7.79 -6.03
CA PHE A 93 0.25 -8.21 -4.64
C PHE A 93 -0.31 -9.61 -4.57
N ARG A 94 0.55 -10.56 -4.22
CA ARG A 94 0.12 -11.89 -3.81
C ARG A 94 -0.13 -11.83 -2.30
N VAL A 95 -1.36 -12.13 -1.92
CA VAL A 95 -1.80 -12.20 -0.53
C VAL A 95 -1.89 -13.67 -0.15
N ASP A 96 -1.17 -14.05 0.90
CA ASP A 96 -1.26 -15.33 1.57
C ASP A 96 -1.80 -15.07 2.98
N SER A 97 -2.96 -15.63 3.30
CA SER A 97 -3.60 -15.47 4.61
C SER A 97 -3.77 -16.82 5.31
N ILE A 98 -3.59 -16.81 6.62
CA ILE A 98 -3.93 -17.93 7.50
C ILE A 98 -5.14 -17.48 8.31
N PRO A 99 -6.36 -17.99 8.02
CA PRO A 99 -7.53 -17.66 8.81
C PRO A 99 -7.42 -18.24 10.23
N GLY A 100 -8.00 -17.54 11.20
CA GLY A 100 -8.30 -18.09 12.52
C GLY A 100 -9.62 -18.89 12.51
N THR A 101 -10.04 -19.35 13.68
CA THR A 101 -11.33 -20.02 13.85
C THR A 101 -12.32 -19.11 14.53
N ILE A 102 -13.55 -19.02 14.01
CA ILE A 102 -14.64 -18.29 14.69
C ILE A 102 -15.40 -19.28 15.59
N GLU A 103 -15.18 -19.16 16.89
CA GLU A 103 -15.81 -20.02 17.88
C GLU A 103 -17.28 -19.62 18.10
N GLY A 104 -18.15 -20.59 18.38
CA GLY A 104 -19.57 -20.33 18.65
C GLY A 104 -20.44 -20.01 17.42
N ALA A 105 -19.86 -19.94 16.22
CA ALA A 105 -20.58 -19.65 14.98
C ALA A 105 -20.40 -20.76 13.92
N PRO A 106 -21.02 -21.95 14.08
CA PRO A 106 -20.83 -23.07 13.15
C PRO A 106 -21.40 -22.85 11.73
N GLN A 107 -22.27 -21.86 11.52
CA GLN A 107 -22.92 -21.59 10.23
C GLN A 107 -22.64 -20.17 9.74
N ALA A 108 -22.64 -20.00 8.41
CA ALA A 108 -22.49 -18.69 7.80
C ALA A 108 -23.59 -17.72 8.24
N GLY A 109 -23.23 -16.45 8.44
CA GLY A 109 -24.08 -15.38 8.94
C GLY A 109 -24.22 -15.34 10.47
N GLN A 110 -23.64 -16.29 11.21
CA GLN A 110 -23.63 -16.28 12.66
C GLN A 110 -22.48 -15.43 13.22
N VAL A 111 -22.74 -14.81 14.37
CA VAL A 111 -21.74 -14.08 15.14
C VAL A 111 -21.15 -15.01 16.19
N GLY A 112 -19.84 -15.00 16.33
CA GLY A 112 -19.08 -15.79 17.28
C GLY A 112 -17.97 -14.97 17.92
N THR A 113 -16.82 -15.60 18.12
CA THR A 113 -15.60 -14.92 18.57
C THR A 113 -14.44 -15.42 17.72
N CYS A 114 -13.73 -14.49 17.07
CA CYS A 114 -12.52 -14.82 16.34
C CYS A 114 -11.43 -15.29 17.31
N ASN A 115 -10.86 -16.45 17.02
CA ASN A 115 -9.72 -17.02 17.72
C ASN A 115 -8.55 -17.20 16.75
N PRO A 116 -7.57 -16.28 16.74
CA PRO A 116 -6.40 -16.35 15.86
C PRO A 116 -5.40 -17.46 16.25
N GLU A 117 -5.50 -18.01 17.46
CA GLU A 117 -4.63 -19.09 17.95
C GLU A 117 -5.05 -20.47 17.42
N LEU A 118 -6.20 -20.56 16.74
CA LEU A 118 -6.72 -21.77 16.11
C LEU A 118 -6.70 -21.63 14.59
N PRO A 119 -5.53 -21.78 13.93
CA PRO A 119 -5.39 -21.54 12.51
C PRO A 119 -6.15 -22.57 11.67
N GLN A 120 -6.62 -22.10 10.53
CA GLN A 120 -7.23 -22.91 9.48
C GLN A 120 -6.31 -23.04 8.27
N ASN A 121 -6.79 -23.71 7.22
CA ASN A 121 -6.04 -23.87 5.97
C ASN A 121 -5.75 -22.51 5.34
N ALA A 122 -4.50 -22.32 4.93
CA ALA A 122 -4.07 -21.10 4.26
C ALA A 122 -4.85 -20.85 2.97
N LEU A 123 -5.12 -19.59 2.69
CA LEU A 123 -5.74 -19.10 1.47
C LEU A 123 -4.74 -18.20 0.73
N SER A 124 -4.80 -18.22 -0.60
CA SER A 124 -3.90 -17.43 -1.41
C SER A 124 -4.59 -16.87 -2.64
N PHE A 125 -4.32 -15.60 -2.93
CA PHE A 125 -4.87 -14.90 -4.07
C PHE A 125 -3.89 -13.81 -4.53
N THR A 126 -3.85 -13.54 -5.84
CA THR A 126 -2.97 -12.54 -6.43
C THR A 126 -3.80 -11.50 -7.14
N SER A 127 -3.46 -10.23 -6.94
CA SER A 127 -4.12 -9.12 -7.61
C SER A 127 -3.93 -9.24 -9.12
N THR A 128 -4.93 -8.83 -9.88
CA THR A 128 -4.83 -8.66 -11.34
C THR A 128 -4.57 -7.22 -11.73
N VAL A 129 -5.00 -6.28 -10.89
CA VAL A 129 -4.80 -4.84 -11.06
C VAL A 129 -4.62 -4.20 -9.69
N VAL A 130 -3.64 -3.29 -9.59
CA VAL A 130 -3.47 -2.39 -8.45
C VAL A 130 -3.46 -0.96 -8.95
N SER A 131 -4.28 -0.10 -8.34
CA SER A 131 -4.30 1.34 -8.60
C SER A 131 -3.89 2.09 -7.34
N ILE A 132 -2.94 3.00 -7.46
CA ILE A 132 -2.56 3.95 -6.41
C ILE A 132 -2.69 5.35 -7.01
N GLU A 133 -3.48 6.19 -6.35
CA GLU A 133 -3.90 7.51 -6.84
C GLU A 133 -3.88 8.53 -5.71
N ASN A 134 -4.02 9.82 -6.06
CA ASN A 134 -4.17 10.93 -5.11
C ASN A 134 -3.15 10.95 -3.97
N VAL A 135 -1.90 10.58 -4.27
CA VAL A 135 -0.82 10.48 -3.28
C VAL A 135 -0.51 11.87 -2.72
N SER A 136 -0.67 12.02 -1.40
CA SER A 136 -0.22 13.17 -0.64
C SER A 136 1.19 12.94 -0.08
N ALA A 137 1.92 14.05 0.08
CA ALA A 137 3.17 14.19 0.83
C ALA A 137 3.89 12.88 1.21
N ASN A 138 4.82 12.41 0.39
CA ASN A 138 5.65 11.23 0.69
C ASN A 138 4.88 10.00 1.22
N GLY A 139 3.66 9.77 0.72
CA GLY A 139 2.86 8.62 1.09
C GLY A 139 2.19 8.74 2.46
N GLU A 140 2.03 9.95 3.00
CA GLU A 140 1.25 10.21 4.21
C GLU A 140 -0.23 9.81 4.03
N CYS A 141 -0.75 9.92 2.80
CA CYS A 141 -2.01 9.29 2.39
C CYS A 141 -1.99 9.01 0.89
N PHE A 142 -2.57 7.91 0.44
CA PHE A 142 -2.87 7.65 -0.96
C PHE A 142 -4.14 6.81 -1.10
N ASP A 143 -4.90 7.03 -2.17
CA ASP A 143 -6.03 6.16 -2.51
C ASP A 143 -5.50 4.89 -3.15
N VAL A 144 -6.06 3.74 -2.76
CA VAL A 144 -5.63 2.44 -3.26
C VAL A 144 -6.81 1.55 -3.62
N ALA A 145 -6.64 0.78 -4.69
CA ALA A 145 -7.51 -0.35 -4.95
C ALA A 145 -6.73 -1.59 -5.39
N PHE A 146 -7.14 -2.73 -4.85
CA PHE A 146 -6.66 -4.06 -5.23
C PHE A 146 -7.80 -4.82 -5.89
N THR A 147 -7.61 -5.22 -7.15
CA THR A 147 -8.55 -6.07 -7.87
C THR A 147 -8.06 -7.50 -7.86
N PHE A 148 -8.91 -8.42 -7.43
CA PHE A 148 -8.66 -9.85 -7.43
C PHE A 148 -9.70 -10.57 -8.29
N PRO A 149 -9.47 -11.85 -8.65
CA PRO A 149 -10.52 -12.65 -9.26
C PRO A 149 -11.77 -12.74 -8.36
N GLY A 150 -12.85 -12.08 -8.76
CA GLY A 150 -14.17 -12.16 -8.09
C GLY A 150 -14.47 -11.07 -7.08
N PHE A 151 -13.49 -10.25 -6.65
CA PHE A 151 -13.74 -9.14 -5.73
C PHE A 151 -12.71 -8.02 -5.87
N ARG A 152 -13.06 -6.83 -5.38
CA ARG A 152 -12.19 -5.66 -5.34
C ARG A 152 -12.22 -5.06 -3.94
N GLN A 153 -11.05 -4.65 -3.47
CA GLN A 153 -10.88 -3.87 -2.25
C GLN A 153 -10.45 -2.45 -2.63
N VAL A 154 -11.03 -1.47 -1.96
CA VAL A 154 -10.77 -0.04 -2.18
C VAL A 154 -10.59 0.65 -0.85
N GLY A 155 -9.80 1.71 -0.81
CA GLY A 155 -9.59 2.45 0.41
C GLY A 155 -8.46 3.46 0.29
N ARG A 156 -7.79 3.68 1.42
CA ARG A 156 -6.62 4.56 1.53
C ARG A 156 -5.49 3.86 2.27
N GLY A 157 -4.26 4.27 1.98
CA GLY A 157 -3.06 3.79 2.65
C GLY A 157 -2.15 4.92 3.08
N SER A 158 -1.25 4.63 4.02
CA SER A 158 -0.22 5.54 4.49
C SER A 158 1.04 4.78 4.89
N PHE A 159 2.19 5.43 4.76
CA PHE A 159 3.45 4.91 5.31
C PHE A 159 3.75 5.56 6.66
N SER A 160 4.33 4.79 7.58
CA SER A 160 4.94 5.38 8.76
C SER A 160 6.11 6.30 8.36
N ALA A 161 6.44 7.27 9.22
CA ALA A 161 7.52 8.22 8.95
C ALA A 161 8.89 7.56 8.75
N ASP A 162 9.13 6.40 9.38
CA ASP A 162 10.34 5.59 9.19
C ASP A 162 10.26 4.60 8.02
N GLN A 163 9.13 4.58 7.30
CA GLN A 163 8.83 3.73 6.15
C GLN A 163 8.95 2.22 6.45
N ARG A 164 8.79 1.84 7.72
CA ARG A 164 8.81 0.43 8.16
C ARG A 164 7.43 -0.18 8.27
N ARG A 165 6.37 0.64 8.21
CA ARG A 165 5.00 0.19 8.20
C ARG A 165 4.23 0.79 7.05
N LEU A 166 3.34 -0.03 6.50
CA LEU A 166 2.27 0.36 5.61
C LEU A 166 0.96 0.14 6.35
N GLU A 167 0.16 1.18 6.51
CA GLU A 167 -1.21 1.07 7.01
C GLU A 167 -2.17 1.12 5.82
N LEU A 168 -3.14 0.22 5.79
CA LEU A 168 -4.18 0.15 4.76
C LEU A 168 -5.55 0.11 5.43
N GLU A 169 -6.38 1.11 5.16
CA GLU A 169 -7.78 1.09 5.55
C GLU A 169 -8.62 0.74 4.33
N LEU A 170 -8.94 -0.54 4.20
CA LEU A 170 -9.62 -1.10 3.04
C LEU A 170 -11.05 -1.50 3.37
N PHE A 171 -11.89 -1.45 2.34
CA PHE A 171 -13.26 -1.95 2.33
C PHE A 171 -13.48 -2.72 1.03
N PHE A 172 -14.39 -3.69 1.03
CA PHE A 172 -14.86 -4.25 -0.24
C PHE A 172 -15.54 -3.15 -1.08
N GLU A 173 -15.36 -3.19 -2.40
CA GLU A 173 -15.93 -2.20 -3.31
C GLU A 173 -17.45 -2.07 -3.11
N GLY A 174 -17.93 -0.84 -2.93
CA GLY A 174 -19.33 -0.54 -2.62
C GLY A 174 -19.73 -0.77 -1.16
N GLY A 175 -18.84 -1.29 -0.31
CA GLY A 175 -19.09 -1.54 1.11
C GLY A 175 -18.87 -0.33 2.03
N ALA A 176 -18.30 0.75 1.52
CA ALA A 176 -18.10 1.99 2.27
C ALA A 176 -18.06 3.23 1.38
N THR A 177 -18.28 4.39 2.00
CA THR A 177 -18.03 5.73 1.44
C THR A 177 -17.13 6.53 2.38
N GLY A 178 -16.40 7.52 1.87
CA GLY A 178 -15.52 8.36 2.70
C GLY A 178 -14.22 7.69 3.16
N ALA A 179 -13.88 6.52 2.59
CA ALA A 179 -12.62 5.80 2.83
C ALA A 179 -11.54 6.18 1.81
N ASN A 180 -11.35 7.48 1.56
CA ASN A 180 -10.34 8.01 0.64
C ASN A 180 -9.63 9.22 1.26
N CYS A 181 -8.47 9.58 0.71
CA CYS A 181 -7.63 10.65 1.25
C CYS A 181 -8.25 12.04 1.12
N ALA A 182 -9.20 12.23 0.20
CA ALA A 182 -9.95 13.48 0.11
C ALA A 182 -10.93 13.67 1.27
N ALA A 183 -11.40 12.58 1.88
CA ALA A 183 -12.28 12.61 3.03
C ALA A 183 -11.52 12.76 4.37
N GLY A 184 -10.30 12.22 4.45
CA GLY A 184 -9.42 12.37 5.61
C GLY A 184 -8.22 11.41 5.59
N ASP A 185 -7.40 11.47 6.63
CA ASP A 185 -6.25 10.58 6.82
C ASP A 185 -6.69 9.15 7.16
N VAL A 186 -5.81 8.17 6.95
CA VAL A 186 -6.04 6.75 7.31
C VAL A 186 -6.54 6.63 8.75
N GLY A 187 -7.68 5.94 8.95
CA GLY A 187 -8.30 5.74 10.26
C GLY A 187 -9.11 6.93 10.79
N SER A 188 -9.34 7.98 10.01
CA SER A 188 -10.24 9.07 10.41
C SER A 188 -11.71 8.64 10.44
N ASP A 189 -12.51 9.23 11.34
CA ASP A 189 -13.96 9.02 11.51
C ASP A 189 -14.81 9.63 10.37
N THR A 190 -14.41 9.39 9.13
CA THR A 190 -15.03 9.91 7.91
C THR A 190 -15.75 8.83 7.13
N VAL A 191 -15.54 7.58 7.51
CA VAL A 191 -16.08 6.42 6.79
C VAL A 191 -17.51 6.15 7.22
N ASN A 192 -18.38 5.98 6.22
CA ASN A 192 -19.67 5.36 6.43
C ASN A 192 -19.68 3.98 5.78
N GLN A 193 -20.10 2.97 6.53
CA GLN A 193 -20.34 1.63 6.00
C GLN A 193 -21.66 1.58 5.24
N VAL A 194 -21.67 0.86 4.11
CA VAL A 194 -22.86 0.62 3.30
C VAL A 194 -23.29 -0.83 3.44
N VAL A 195 -24.42 -1.07 4.11
CA VAL A 195 -24.97 -2.42 4.31
C VAL A 195 -26.43 -2.42 3.86
N GLY A 196 -26.78 -3.33 2.94
CA GLY A 196 -28.14 -3.41 2.40
C GLY A 196 -28.60 -2.14 1.66
N GLY A 197 -27.66 -1.31 1.19
CA GLY A 197 -27.95 -0.02 0.55
C GLY A 197 -28.12 1.15 1.53
N GLU A 198 -28.06 0.91 2.84
CA GLU A 198 -28.08 1.97 3.84
C GLU A 198 -26.67 2.40 4.23
N SER A 199 -26.45 3.71 4.33
CA SER A 199 -25.20 4.31 4.77
C SER A 199 -25.28 4.66 6.25
N ARG A 200 -24.32 4.19 7.05
CA ARG A 200 -24.24 4.46 8.49
C ARG A 200 -22.80 4.75 8.90
N ALA A 201 -22.59 5.52 9.95
CA ALA A 201 -21.25 5.76 10.48
C ALA A 201 -20.57 4.41 10.78
N PHE A 202 -19.31 4.27 10.37
CA PHE A 202 -18.53 3.08 10.67
C PHE A 202 -18.08 3.13 12.14
N GLU A 203 -18.38 2.07 12.90
CA GLU A 203 -18.07 1.99 14.34
C GLU A 203 -16.91 1.02 14.65
N GLY A 204 -16.33 0.42 13.60
CA GLY A 204 -15.24 -0.55 13.71
C GLY A 204 -13.85 0.07 13.54
N ASN A 205 -12.84 -0.80 13.49
CA ASN A 205 -11.49 -0.44 13.05
C ASN A 205 -11.19 -1.26 11.78
N ALA A 206 -10.88 -0.59 10.67
CA ALA A 206 -10.50 -1.24 9.41
C ALA A 206 -9.02 -1.05 9.03
N VAL A 207 -8.24 -0.38 9.89
CA VAL A 207 -6.82 -0.05 9.63
C VAL A 207 -5.96 -1.28 9.84
N GLN A 208 -5.56 -1.90 8.72
CA GLN A 208 -4.67 -3.04 8.66
C GLN A 208 -3.23 -2.54 8.68
N ARG A 209 -2.43 -2.98 9.65
CA ARG A 209 -1.04 -2.54 9.78
C ARG A 209 -0.10 -3.62 9.28
N TYR A 210 0.77 -3.28 8.34
CA TYR A 210 1.72 -4.21 7.77
C TYR A 210 3.14 -3.77 8.12
N VAL A 211 3.90 -4.66 8.72
CA VAL A 211 5.35 -4.51 8.86
C VAL A 211 6.00 -4.80 7.51
N ILE A 212 6.84 -3.87 7.05
CA ILE A 212 7.55 -3.96 5.78
C ILE A 212 8.91 -4.62 6.02
N SER A 213 9.22 -5.65 5.23
CA SER A 213 10.49 -6.35 5.27
C SER A 213 10.98 -6.71 3.85
N GLY A 214 12.28 -6.99 3.73
CA GLY A 214 12.92 -7.25 2.43
C GLY A 214 13.48 -6.00 1.75
N SER A 215 14.34 -6.23 0.76
CA SER A 215 15.09 -5.21 0.01
C SER A 215 14.62 -5.17 -1.42
#